data_AF-A0A1N7CMQ7-F1
#
_entry.id   AF-A0A1N7CMQ7-F1
#
_cell.length_a   1.000
_cell.length_b   1.000
_cell.length_c   1.000
_cell.angle_alpha   90.00
_cell.angle_beta   90.00
_cell.angle_gamma   90.00
#
_symmetry.space_group_name_H-M   'P 1'
#
loop_
_entity.id
_entity.type
_entity.pdbx_description
1 polymer ?
#
loop_
_entity_poly.entity_id
_entity_poly.type
_entity_poly.pdbx_seq_one_letter_code
_entity_poly.pdbx_strand_id
1 'polypeptide(L)'
;MTDRPPSPPSPTLSSTKSTEKSRTVVTTSQLASRIETTLGCRLEDAFLEDVLLELDRSDYVEWVRITRDGEYVWDLTNSADRIATTIATRVVDWVVDWLEGTD
;
A
#
# COMPACT_ATOMS: atom_id res chain seq x y z
N MET A 1 -39.48 4.77 -48.30
CA MET A 1 -39.03 3.58 -47.56
C MET A 1 -37.59 3.84 -47.19
N THR A 2 -37.31 4.10 -45.92
CA THR A 2 -35.93 4.31 -45.46
C THR A 2 -35.73 3.41 -44.26
N ASP A 3 -35.08 2.27 -44.50
CA ASP A 3 -34.71 1.27 -43.50
C ASP A 3 -33.67 1.87 -42.54
N ARG A 4 -34.05 2.01 -41.27
CA ARG A 4 -33.14 2.35 -40.18
C ARG A 4 -32.53 1.05 -39.65
N PRO A 5 -31.19 0.91 -39.57
CA PRO A 5 -30.59 -0.28 -39.01
C PRO A 5 -30.86 -0.38 -37.49
N PRO A 6 -30.94 -1.61 -36.94
CA PRO A 6 -31.21 -1.82 -35.52
C PRO A 6 -30.03 -1.34 -34.66
N SER A 7 -30.33 -0.70 -33.53
CA SER A 7 -29.33 -0.26 -32.56
C SER A 7 -28.63 -1.47 -31.90
N PRO A 8 -27.31 -1.39 -31.61
CA PRO A 8 -26.59 -2.44 -30.92
C PRO A 8 -27.03 -2.58 -29.45
N PRO A 9 -26.90 -3.77 -28.84
CA PRO A 9 -27.26 -3.99 -27.45
C PRO A 9 -26.34 -3.22 -26.50
N SER A 10 -26.93 -2.53 -25.53
CA SER A 10 -26.19 -1.86 -24.45
C SER A 10 -25.48 -2.88 -23.57
N PRO A 11 -24.19 -2.70 -23.25
CA PRO A 11 -23.49 -3.60 -22.33
C PRO A 11 -24.09 -3.47 -20.93
N THR A 12 -24.62 -4.57 -20.41
CA THR A 12 -24.99 -4.69 -19.00
C THR A 12 -23.71 -4.78 -18.18
N LEU A 13 -23.26 -3.65 -17.62
CA LEU A 13 -22.19 -3.63 -16.63
C LEU A 13 -22.75 -4.20 -15.32
N SER A 14 -22.64 -5.52 -15.16
CA SER A 14 -22.75 -6.14 -13.84
C SER A 14 -21.62 -5.60 -12.97
N SER A 15 -21.94 -4.59 -12.17
CA SER A 15 -21.05 -4.07 -11.15
C SER A 15 -20.97 -5.07 -10.01
N THR A 16 -20.19 -6.13 -10.21
CA THR A 16 -19.73 -6.98 -9.11
C THR A 16 -18.71 -6.15 -8.36
N LYS A 17 -19.17 -5.47 -7.30
CA LYS A 17 -18.31 -4.79 -6.34
C LYS A 17 -17.59 -5.87 -5.53
N SER A 18 -16.61 -6.53 -6.16
CA SER A 18 -15.66 -7.36 -5.45
C SER A 18 -14.93 -6.44 -4.47
N THR A 19 -15.06 -6.72 -3.18
CA THR A 19 -14.14 -6.21 -2.14
C THR A 19 -12.79 -6.90 -2.32
N GLU A 20 -12.22 -6.85 -3.52
CA GLU A 20 -10.81 -7.13 -3.72
C GLU A 20 -10.08 -5.97 -3.07
N LYS A 21 -9.21 -6.27 -2.09
CA LYS A 21 -8.25 -5.28 -1.61
C LYS A 21 -7.52 -4.76 -2.83
N SER A 22 -7.79 -3.51 -3.21
CA SER A 22 -7.17 -2.89 -4.38
C SER A 22 -5.66 -2.96 -4.20
N ARG A 23 -4.99 -3.69 -5.10
CA ARG A 23 -3.54 -3.85 -5.07
C ARG A 23 -2.89 -2.47 -5.10
N THR A 24 -2.17 -2.11 -4.04
CA THR A 24 -1.58 -0.77 -3.90
C THR A 24 -0.12 -0.82 -4.28
N VAL A 25 0.15 -0.73 -5.58
CA VAL A 25 1.51 -0.70 -6.12
C VAL A 25 1.92 0.75 -6.38
N VAL A 26 3.07 1.16 -5.88
CA VAL A 26 3.59 2.54 -6.00
C VAL A 26 5.08 2.55 -6.28
N THR A 27 5.56 3.62 -6.93
CA THR A 27 7.01 3.87 -7.02
C THR A 27 7.52 4.60 -5.78
N THR A 28 8.84 4.59 -5.55
CA THR A 28 9.47 5.37 -4.46
C THR A 28 9.09 6.85 -4.53
N SER A 29 9.12 7.46 -5.72
CA SER A 29 8.78 8.87 -5.93
C SER A 29 7.30 9.16 -5.63
N GLN A 30 6.39 8.29 -6.09
CA GLN A 30 4.97 8.38 -5.76
C GLN A 30 4.71 8.28 -4.25
N LEU A 31 5.44 7.39 -3.56
CA LEU A 31 5.34 7.25 -2.12
C LEU A 31 5.89 8.47 -1.39
N ALA A 32 7.04 9.01 -1.82
CA ALA A 32 7.63 10.24 -1.29
C ALA A 32 6.65 11.41 -1.36
N SER A 33 6.04 11.64 -2.53
CA SER A 33 5.04 12.71 -2.71
C SER A 33 3.80 12.53 -1.84
N ARG A 34 3.35 11.28 -1.64
CA ARG A 34 2.21 10.99 -0.75
C ARG A 34 2.55 11.25 0.72
N ILE A 35 3.75 10.88 1.16
CA ILE A 35 4.23 11.14 2.51
C ILE A 35 4.32 12.65 2.74
N GLU A 36 4.92 13.39 1.80
CA GLU A 36 5.03 14.85 1.87
C GLU A 36 3.66 15.52 1.93
N THR A 37 2.71 15.06 1.12
CA THR A 37 1.34 15.60 1.12
C THR A 37 0.61 15.30 2.44
N THR A 38 0.84 14.12 3.03
CA THR A 38 0.09 13.65 4.21
C THR A 38 0.67 14.20 5.51
N LEU A 39 2.00 14.24 5.63
CA LEU A 39 2.70 14.62 6.86
C LEU A 39 3.30 16.03 6.80
N GLY A 40 3.34 16.67 5.62
CA GLY A 40 3.97 17.97 5.42
C GLY A 40 5.49 17.93 5.55
N CYS A 41 6.12 16.75 5.52
CA CYS A 41 7.56 16.58 5.63
C CYS A 41 8.15 16.05 4.32
N ARG A 42 9.26 16.65 3.88
CA ARG A 42 10.00 16.17 2.72
C ARG A 42 11.11 15.24 3.18
N LEU A 43 11.05 13.99 2.74
CA LEU A 43 12.12 13.02 2.95
C LEU A 43 13.12 13.12 1.80
N GLU A 44 14.40 12.95 2.11
CA GLU A 44 15.43 12.76 1.10
C GLU A 44 15.25 11.40 0.43
N ASP A 45 15.36 11.35 -0.91
CA ASP A 45 15.06 10.16 -1.70
C ASP A 45 15.92 8.95 -1.27
N ALA A 46 17.23 9.16 -1.03
CA ALA A 46 18.13 8.13 -0.56
C ALA A 46 17.75 7.59 0.82
N PHE A 47 17.35 8.47 1.73
CA PHE A 47 16.91 8.08 3.07
C PHE A 47 15.59 7.29 3.02
N LEU A 48 14.64 7.71 2.18
CA LEU A 48 13.39 6.99 1.99
C LEU A 48 13.63 5.60 1.39
N GLU A 49 14.54 5.49 0.42
CA GLU A 49 14.91 4.20 -0.18
C GLU A 49 15.52 3.25 0.87
N ASP A 50 16.45 3.73 1.69
CA ASP A 50 17.04 2.94 2.79
C ASP A 50 15.97 2.44 3.78
N VAL A 51 15.01 3.30 4.14
CA VAL A 51 13.89 2.93 5.00
C VAL A 51 13.02 1.85 4.35
N LEU A 52 12.69 1.99 3.06
CA LEU A 52 11.86 1.01 2.36
C LEU A 52 12.56 -0.34 2.21
N LEU A 53 13.86 -0.35 1.98
CA LEU A 53 14.66 -1.57 1.95
C LEU A 53 14.68 -2.27 3.31
N GLU A 54 14.76 -1.52 4.41
CA GLU A 54 14.72 -2.12 5.74
C GLU A 54 13.32 -2.66 6.10
N LEU A 55 12.28 -1.95 5.67
CA LEU A 55 10.90 -2.43 5.80
C LEU A 55 10.66 -3.69 4.95
N ASP A 56 11.27 -3.81 3.78
CA ASP A 56 11.21 -5.01 2.94
C ASP A 56 11.89 -6.21 3.60
N ARG A 57 13.09 -6.01 4.17
CA ARG A 57 13.79 -7.04 4.96
C ARG A 57 12.99 -7.53 6.16
N SER A 58 12.15 -6.66 6.70
CA SER A 58 11.28 -6.96 7.83
C SER A 58 9.88 -7.46 7.41
N ASP A 59 9.66 -7.74 6.12
CA ASP A 59 8.39 -8.20 5.54
C ASP A 59 7.22 -7.21 5.73
N TYR A 60 7.49 -5.90 5.87
CA TYR A 60 6.44 -4.87 5.98
C TYR A 60 5.98 -4.32 4.64
N VAL A 61 6.89 -4.18 3.68
CA VAL A 61 6.61 -3.81 2.29
C VAL A 61 7.22 -4.88 1.39
N GLU A 62 6.77 -4.96 0.14
CA GLU A 62 7.33 -5.92 -0.81
C GLU A 62 7.90 -5.19 -2.01
N TRP A 63 9.20 -5.38 -2.27
CA TRP A 63 9.79 -4.95 -3.52
C TRP A 63 9.31 -5.83 -4.68
N VAL A 64 8.78 -5.20 -5.73
CA VAL A 64 8.23 -5.91 -6.90
C VAL A 64 9.23 -5.96 -8.05
N ARG A 65 9.75 -4.79 -8.44
CA ARG A 65 10.63 -4.63 -9.61
C ARG A 65 11.22 -3.22 -9.65
N ILE A 66 12.11 -3.00 -10.61
CA ILE A 66 12.59 -1.67 -11.02
C ILE A 66 11.92 -1.29 -12.35
N THR A 67 11.51 -0.02 -12.51
CA THR A 67 10.96 0.51 -13.77
C THR A 67 12.05 0.65 -14.82
N ARG A 68 11.67 0.96 -16.08
CA ARG A 68 12.67 1.24 -17.13
C ARG A 68 13.51 2.48 -16.84
N ASP A 69 12.96 3.40 -16.05
CA ASP A 69 13.59 4.67 -15.68
C ASP A 69 14.43 4.55 -14.40
N GLY A 70 14.55 3.34 -13.84
CA GLY A 70 15.38 3.07 -12.66
C GLY A 70 14.66 3.25 -11.32
N GLU A 71 13.34 3.47 -11.28
CA GLU A 71 12.60 3.63 -10.03
C GLU A 71 12.21 2.28 -9.43
N TYR A 72 12.36 2.12 -8.11
CA TYR A 72 11.84 0.96 -7.38
C TYR A 72 10.31 1.01 -7.28
N VAL A 73 9.71 -0.17 -7.43
CA VAL A 73 8.27 -0.39 -7.33
C VAL A 73 7.98 -1.26 -6.11
N TRP A 74 7.08 -0.79 -5.26
CA TRP A 74 6.70 -1.39 -3.99
C TRP A 74 5.24 -1.80 -4.00
N ASP A 75 4.94 -2.99 -3.49
CA ASP A 75 3.59 -3.44 -3.20
C ASP A 75 3.26 -3.16 -1.72
N LEU A 76 2.29 -2.29 -1.50
CA LEU A 76 1.85 -1.87 -0.17
C LEU A 76 0.50 -2.48 0.23
N THR A 77 -0.01 -3.45 -0.55
CA THR A 77 -1.38 -3.98 -0.39
C THR A 77 -1.64 -4.51 1.01
N ASN A 78 -0.65 -5.19 1.62
CA ASN A 78 -0.77 -5.75 2.96
C ASN A 78 0.02 -4.97 4.02
N SER A 79 0.74 -3.91 3.62
CA SER A 79 1.66 -3.21 4.52
C SER A 79 0.95 -2.59 5.71
N ALA A 80 -0.20 -1.97 5.49
CA ALA A 80 -0.99 -1.38 6.58
C ALA A 80 -1.39 -2.44 7.63
N ASP A 81 -1.86 -3.61 7.19
CA ASP A 81 -2.27 -4.69 8.09
C ASP A 81 -1.07 -5.29 8.84
N ARG A 82 0.06 -5.48 8.16
CA ARG A 82 1.29 -6.02 8.75
C ARG A 82 1.89 -5.09 9.80
N ILE A 83 1.93 -3.79 9.49
CA ILE A 83 2.37 -2.75 10.42
C ILE A 83 1.43 -2.67 11.62
N ALA A 84 0.11 -2.61 11.39
CA ALA A 84 -0.89 -2.54 12.46
C ALA A 84 -0.81 -3.75 13.39
N THR A 85 -0.65 -4.96 12.83
CA THR A 85 -0.52 -6.20 13.60
C THR A 85 0.73 -6.16 14.48
N THR A 86 1.88 -5.74 13.94
CA THR A 86 3.12 -5.63 14.72
C THR A 86 2.98 -4.64 15.87
N ILE A 87 2.42 -3.45 15.59
CA ILE A 87 2.20 -2.43 16.62
C ILE A 87 1.26 -2.99 17.70
N ALA A 88 0.16 -3.63 17.31
CA ALA A 88 -0.78 -4.23 18.25
C ALA A 88 -0.11 -5.29 19.13
N THR A 89 0.70 -6.18 18.57
CA THR A 89 1.49 -7.17 19.34
C THR A 89 2.39 -6.49 20.35
N ARG A 90 3.16 -5.47 19.94
CA ARG A 90 4.07 -4.75 20.85
C ARG A 90 3.33 -4.02 21.97
N VAL A 91 2.17 -3.45 21.68
CA VAL A 91 1.33 -2.81 22.71
C VAL A 91 0.79 -3.84 23.69
N VAL A 92 0.36 -5.01 23.21
CA VAL A 92 -0.10 -6.10 24.08
C VAL A 92 1.04 -6.61 24.96
N ASP A 93 2.21 -6.88 24.37
CA ASP A 93 3.41 -7.30 25.12
C ASP A 93 3.74 -6.29 26.23
N TRP A 94 3.73 -5.00 25.90
CA TRP A 94 3.99 -3.92 26.86
C TRP A 94 2.96 -3.87 28.00
N VAL A 95 1.68 -4.08 27.70
CA VAL A 95 0.62 -4.10 28.73
C VAL A 95 0.75 -5.34 29.61
N VAL A 96 1.12 -6.49 29.05
CA VAL A 96 1.37 -7.73 29.81
C VAL A 96 2.57 -7.53 30.75
N ASP A 97 3.69 -7.04 30.23
CA ASP A 97 4.89 -6.74 31.02
C ASP A 97 4.58 -5.76 32.15
N TRP A 98 3.74 -4.74 31.89
CA TRP A 98 3.33 -3.77 32.89
C TRP A 98 2.48 -4.40 34.00
N LEU A 99 1.52 -5.26 33.66
CA LEU A 99 0.67 -5.97 34.63
C LEU A 99 1.46 -6.98 35.47
N GLU A 100 2.41 -7.68 34.85
CA GLU A 100 3.26 -8.66 35.52
C GLU A 100 4.36 -8.02 36.37
N GLY A 101 4.80 -6.81 36.01
CA GLY A 101 5.76 -6.00 36.77
C GLY A 101 5.16 -5.23 37.95
N THR A 102 3.85 -5.33 38.20
CA THR A 102 3.13 -4.70 39.33
C THR A 102 2.98 -5.60 40.57
N ASP A 103 4.00 -6.41 40.89
CA ASP A 103 4.14 -7.12 42.19
C ASP A 103 5.25 -6.48 43.04
#